data_AF-A0A2S4N4L4-F1
#
_entry.id   AF-A0A2S4N4L4-F1
#
_cell.length_a   1.000
_cell.length_b   1.000
_cell.length_c   1.000
_cell.angle_alpha   90.00
_cell.angle_beta   90.00
_cell.angle_gamma   90.00
#
_symmetry.space_group_name_H-M   'P 1'
#
loop_
_entity.id
_entity.type
_entity.pdbx_description
1 polymer ?
#
loop_
_entity_poly.entity_id
_entity_poly.type
_entity_poly.pdbx_seq_one_letter_code
_entity_poly.pdbx_strand_id
1 'polypeptide(L)'
;MRTKIKILTFSILFVIFACKQTSGNDTEYNENRELIANPEGKQKDTFSENETSIDNNCSCAKNDFTETKSDTIYKLSNGKSIALCGFRNVENNPVDFSEFVLSVCGENKIIDFWDATQNCNLRVSKDTLFVEELINLPTKENRNYETNIWGIDKIYFVKDKVIKKHLLNKNIRKYSEKEISKTLEEYENANQKLNNEKMELVNRLFIASISENKNARKYFYEFNGKYELDGAFAEEYNDLKSMLELWESKK
;
A
#
# COMPACT_ATOMS: atom_id res chain seq x y z
N MET A 1 62.49 -23.20 24.50
CA MET A 1 62.07 -24.57 24.13
C MET A 1 60.82 -24.47 23.26
N ARG A 2 60.89 -24.97 22.02
CA ARG A 2 59.79 -25.02 21.06
C ARG A 2 58.98 -26.30 21.28
N THR A 3 57.68 -26.19 21.51
CA THR A 3 56.80 -27.37 21.58
C THR A 3 55.73 -27.23 20.50
N LYS A 4 55.91 -27.99 19.41
CA LYS A 4 54.90 -28.22 18.36
C LYS A 4 53.96 -29.32 18.85
N ILE A 5 52.64 -29.12 18.82
CA ILE A 5 51.66 -30.22 18.92
C ILE A 5 50.66 -30.11 17.76
N LYS A 6 50.40 -31.29 17.20
CA LYS A 6 49.89 -31.58 15.86
C LYS A 6 48.38 -31.40 15.75
N ILE A 7 47.97 -30.89 14.59
CA ILE A 7 46.59 -30.86 14.08
C ILE A 7 46.17 -32.30 13.77
N LEU A 8 45.01 -32.72 14.28
CA LEU A 8 44.35 -33.96 13.90
C LEU A 8 43.04 -33.59 13.17
N THR A 9 43.07 -33.67 11.85
CA THR A 9 41.90 -33.53 10.97
C THR A 9 41.11 -34.84 10.97
N PHE A 10 39.86 -34.81 11.44
CA PHE A 10 38.92 -35.92 11.31
C PHE A 10 37.99 -35.63 10.13
N SER A 11 38.25 -36.30 9.00
CA SER A 11 37.38 -36.31 7.83
C SER A 11 36.24 -37.29 8.09
N ILE A 12 35.04 -36.78 8.35
CA ILE A 12 33.82 -37.60 8.32
C ILE A 12 33.18 -37.46 6.95
N LEU A 13 33.29 -38.54 6.21
CA LEU A 13 32.66 -38.82 4.92
C LEU A 13 31.21 -39.26 5.19
N PHE A 14 30.22 -38.43 4.85
CA PHE A 14 28.82 -38.85 4.71
C PHE A 14 28.40 -38.69 3.25
N VAL A 15 28.55 -39.78 2.51
CA VAL A 15 27.66 -40.19 1.41
C VAL A 15 26.47 -40.85 2.16
N ILE A 16 25.18 -40.74 1.81
CA ILE A 16 24.53 -41.16 0.58
C ILE A 16 23.11 -40.56 0.49
N PHE A 17 22.62 -40.52 -0.76
CA PHE A 17 21.26 -40.76 -1.26
C PHE A 17 20.39 -39.57 -1.66
N ALA A 18 20.23 -39.53 -2.98
CA ALA A 18 19.36 -38.73 -3.82
C ALA A 18 17.90 -38.68 -3.37
N CYS A 19 17.28 -37.52 -3.59
CA CYS A 19 15.98 -37.47 -4.24
C CYS A 19 15.99 -36.35 -5.29
N LYS A 20 15.92 -36.79 -6.54
CA LYS A 20 15.79 -35.98 -7.74
C LYS A 20 14.29 -35.66 -7.88
N GLN A 21 13.90 -34.39 -7.72
CA GLN A 21 12.62 -33.89 -8.22
C GLN A 21 12.88 -32.69 -9.11
N THR A 22 12.91 -32.99 -10.42
CA THR A 22 12.68 -32.05 -11.50
C THR A 22 11.19 -31.72 -11.58
N SER A 23 10.86 -30.46 -11.33
CA SER A 23 9.78 -29.70 -11.97
C SER A 23 10.19 -28.23 -11.82
N GLY A 24 10.60 -27.49 -12.85
CA GLY A 24 10.13 -27.52 -14.22
C GLY A 24 8.85 -26.70 -14.37
N ASN A 25 8.88 -25.43 -13.93
CA ASN A 25 8.33 -24.26 -14.63
C ASN A 25 8.46 -23.03 -13.72
N ASP A 26 9.64 -22.42 -13.73
CA ASP A 26 9.78 -21.01 -13.37
C ASP A 26 9.16 -20.20 -14.51
N THR A 27 7.85 -19.94 -14.44
CA THR A 27 7.32 -18.78 -15.14
C THR A 27 7.77 -17.56 -14.34
N GLU A 28 8.91 -17.02 -14.77
CA GLU A 28 9.39 -15.68 -14.48
C GLU A 28 8.23 -14.70 -14.75
N TYR A 29 7.49 -14.39 -13.69
CA TYR A 29 6.38 -13.44 -13.76
C TYR A 29 7.00 -12.05 -13.73
N ASN A 30 7.16 -11.49 -14.92
CA ASN A 30 7.72 -10.17 -15.17
C ASN A 30 7.04 -9.10 -14.28
N GLU A 31 7.74 -8.67 -13.22
CA GLU A 31 7.28 -7.66 -12.25
C GLU A 31 7.22 -6.23 -12.81
N ASN A 32 7.57 -6.02 -14.08
CA ASN A 32 7.62 -4.71 -14.73
C ASN A 32 6.42 -4.42 -15.64
N ARG A 33 5.19 -4.69 -15.18
CA ARG A 33 4.00 -4.15 -15.87
C ARG A 33 3.64 -2.82 -15.24
N GLU A 34 4.08 -1.73 -15.88
CA GLU A 34 3.64 -0.37 -15.57
C GLU A 34 2.13 -0.36 -15.35
N LEU A 35 1.72 -0.03 -14.13
CA LEU A 35 0.35 0.36 -13.85
C LEU A 35 0.17 1.73 -14.48
N ILE A 36 -0.31 1.74 -15.73
CA ILE A 36 -0.77 2.97 -16.38
C ILE A 36 -1.88 3.52 -15.49
N ALA A 37 -1.61 4.65 -14.84
CA ALA A 37 -2.62 5.38 -14.07
C ALA A 37 -3.79 5.64 -15.01
N ASN A 38 -4.98 5.17 -14.65
CA ASN A 38 -6.19 5.44 -15.42
C ASN A 38 -6.50 6.94 -15.26
N PRO A 39 -6.30 7.78 -16.30
CA PRO A 39 -6.41 9.22 -16.17
C PRO A 39 -7.85 9.71 -16.02
N GLU A 40 -8.84 8.80 -16.10
CA GLU A 40 -10.24 9.22 -16.16
C GLU A 40 -11.02 9.12 -14.85
N GLY A 41 -10.56 8.39 -13.81
CA GLY A 41 -11.18 8.40 -12.46
C GLY A 41 -12.69 8.10 -12.39
N LYS A 42 -13.33 7.84 -13.53
CA LYS A 42 -14.76 7.63 -13.68
C LYS A 42 -14.95 6.14 -13.63
N GLN A 43 -15.25 5.64 -12.44
CA GLN A 43 -16.09 4.47 -12.32
C GLN A 43 -17.35 4.76 -13.14
N LYS A 44 -17.43 4.22 -14.36
CA LYS A 44 -18.72 3.99 -14.96
C LYS A 44 -19.34 2.88 -14.14
N ASP A 45 -20.25 3.25 -13.25
CA ASP A 45 -21.22 2.36 -12.63
C ASP A 45 -22.05 1.71 -13.74
N THR A 46 -21.47 0.73 -14.42
CA THR A 46 -22.21 -0.16 -15.32
C THR A 46 -22.57 -1.39 -14.51
N PHE A 47 -23.31 -1.17 -13.42
CA PHE A 47 -24.05 -2.23 -12.77
C PHE A 47 -25.21 -2.60 -13.71
N SER A 48 -24.97 -3.57 -14.59
CA SER A 48 -26.03 -4.28 -15.27
C SER A 48 -26.75 -5.11 -14.21
N GLU A 49 -27.94 -4.65 -13.83
CA GLU A 49 -28.95 -5.47 -13.16
C GLU A 49 -29.36 -6.60 -14.12
N ASN A 50 -28.64 -7.71 -14.07
CA ASN A 50 -29.18 -8.99 -14.50
C ASN A 50 -29.43 -9.79 -13.23
N GLU A 51 -30.67 -9.71 -12.75
CA GLU A 51 -31.20 -10.57 -11.70
C GLU A 51 -31.09 -12.03 -12.14
N THR A 52 -30.10 -12.72 -11.59
CA THR A 52 -30.11 -14.18 -11.51
C THR A 52 -29.96 -14.53 -10.03
N SER A 53 -30.98 -15.19 -9.50
CA SER A 53 -31.13 -15.59 -8.10
C SER A 53 -29.97 -16.49 -7.64
N ILE A 54 -28.98 -15.89 -7.00
CA ILE A 54 -27.95 -16.59 -6.22
C ILE A 54 -27.89 -15.86 -4.88
N ASP A 55 -28.40 -16.54 -3.85
CA ASP A 55 -28.32 -16.27 -2.42
C ASP A 55 -28.14 -14.80 -2.00
N ASN A 56 -29.25 -14.13 -1.67
CA ASN A 56 -29.32 -12.75 -1.17
C ASN A 56 -28.70 -12.57 0.24
N ASN A 57 -27.86 -13.49 0.69
CA ASN A 57 -27.37 -13.55 2.07
C ASN A 57 -25.84 -13.49 2.18
N CYS A 58 -25.18 -12.75 1.28
CA CYS A 58 -23.77 -12.43 1.50
C CYS A 58 -23.62 -11.31 2.54
N SER A 59 -23.02 -11.65 3.67
CA SER A 59 -22.69 -10.77 4.78
C SER A 59 -21.21 -10.90 5.14
N CYS A 60 -20.64 -9.92 5.83
CA CYS A 60 -19.32 -10.08 6.40
C CYS A 60 -19.36 -11.00 7.61
N ALA A 61 -18.24 -11.70 7.82
CA ALA A 61 -18.02 -12.46 9.03
C ALA A 61 -18.12 -11.53 10.26
N LYS A 62 -18.62 -12.07 11.37
CA LYS A 62 -18.72 -11.34 12.63
C LYS A 62 -17.33 -10.84 13.04
N ASN A 63 -17.24 -9.55 13.36
CA ASN A 63 -15.99 -8.88 13.70
C ASN A 63 -16.27 -7.72 14.67
N ASP A 64 -15.20 -7.12 15.21
CA ASP A 64 -15.28 -6.05 16.21
C ASP A 64 -15.20 -4.64 15.58
N PHE A 65 -15.07 -4.55 14.26
CA PHE A 65 -14.79 -3.30 13.54
C PHE A 65 -16.03 -2.72 12.87
N THR A 66 -16.88 -3.56 12.27
CA THR A 66 -18.03 -3.13 11.48
C THR A 66 -19.25 -4.02 11.72
N GLU A 67 -20.41 -3.55 11.29
CA GLU A 67 -21.59 -4.42 11.14
C GLU A 67 -21.33 -5.53 10.11
N THR A 68 -22.11 -6.61 10.21
CA THR A 68 -22.01 -7.75 9.28
C THR A 68 -22.79 -7.52 7.98
N LYS A 69 -23.69 -6.55 7.94
CA LYS A 69 -24.47 -6.26 6.74
C LYS A 69 -23.55 -5.66 5.67
N SER A 70 -23.52 -6.26 4.49
CA SER A 70 -22.73 -5.75 3.37
C SER A 70 -23.29 -4.42 2.86
N ASP A 71 -22.41 -3.45 2.67
CA ASP A 71 -22.67 -2.26 1.86
C ASP A 71 -22.59 -2.63 0.37
N THR A 72 -21.51 -3.30 -0.02
CA THR A 72 -21.23 -3.65 -1.42
C THR A 72 -20.86 -5.13 -1.54
N ILE A 73 -21.32 -5.78 -2.62
CA ILE A 73 -20.93 -7.15 -2.96
C ILE A 73 -20.25 -7.12 -4.33
N TYR A 74 -18.98 -7.53 -4.36
CA TYR A 74 -18.20 -7.68 -5.58
C TYR A 74 -18.32 -9.11 -6.10
N LYS A 75 -19.06 -9.29 -7.20
CA LYS A 75 -19.19 -10.59 -7.87
C LYS A 75 -18.06 -10.78 -8.88
N LEU A 76 -17.37 -11.91 -8.81
CA LEU A 76 -16.31 -12.31 -9.74
C LEU A 76 -16.86 -13.32 -10.76
N SER A 77 -16.24 -13.40 -11.94
CA SER A 77 -16.69 -14.28 -13.04
C SER A 77 -16.48 -15.77 -12.75
N ASN A 78 -15.61 -16.11 -11.80
CA ASN A 78 -15.44 -17.47 -11.28
C ASN A 78 -16.53 -17.91 -10.28
N GLY A 79 -17.60 -17.12 -10.11
CA GLY A 79 -18.71 -17.41 -9.21
C GLY A 79 -18.45 -17.07 -7.74
N LYS A 80 -17.23 -16.65 -7.38
CA LYS A 80 -16.92 -16.15 -6.04
C LYS A 80 -17.42 -14.72 -5.88
N SER A 81 -17.71 -14.35 -4.64
CA SER A 81 -18.12 -12.99 -4.29
C SER A 81 -17.42 -12.54 -3.02
N ILE A 82 -17.16 -11.25 -2.92
CA ILE A 82 -16.55 -10.60 -1.75
C ILE A 82 -17.53 -9.54 -1.24
N ALA A 83 -17.89 -9.59 0.05
CA ALA A 83 -18.64 -8.53 0.71
C ALA A 83 -17.67 -7.49 1.27
N LEU A 84 -18.05 -6.22 1.11
CA LEU A 84 -17.55 -5.08 1.87
C LEU A 84 -18.60 -4.66 2.88
N CYS A 85 -18.20 -4.54 4.14
CA CYS A 85 -19.02 -3.98 5.22
C CYS A 85 -18.22 -2.91 5.92
N GLY A 86 -18.76 -1.71 6.06
CA GLY A 86 -18.02 -0.57 6.60
C GLY A 86 -18.55 0.76 6.09
N PHE A 87 -17.74 1.81 6.22
CA PHE A 87 -18.16 3.16 5.90
C PHE A 87 -17.93 3.50 4.42
N ARG A 88 -18.96 4.06 3.78
CA ARG A 88 -18.95 4.53 2.39
C ARG A 88 -19.03 6.06 2.38
N ASN A 89 -18.01 6.73 1.87
CA ASN A 89 -17.95 8.18 1.80
C ASN A 89 -18.67 8.68 0.54
N VAL A 90 -20.00 8.70 0.58
CA VAL A 90 -20.85 9.08 -0.57
C VAL A 90 -20.70 10.53 -1.03
N GLU A 91 -20.08 11.38 -0.22
CA GLU A 91 -19.81 12.79 -0.55
C GLU A 91 -18.58 12.95 -1.46
N ASN A 92 -17.71 11.94 -1.52
CA ASN A 92 -16.52 11.93 -2.38
C ASN A 92 -16.89 11.58 -3.83
N ASN A 93 -16.14 12.13 -4.78
CA ASN A 93 -16.30 11.83 -6.21
C ASN A 93 -14.92 11.55 -6.86
N PRO A 94 -14.61 10.29 -7.20
CA PRO A 94 -15.45 9.10 -7.02
C PRO A 94 -15.69 8.75 -5.54
N VAL A 95 -16.72 7.94 -5.28
CA VAL A 95 -17.01 7.42 -3.93
C VAL A 95 -15.84 6.54 -3.47
N ASP A 96 -15.36 6.77 -2.26
CA ASP A 96 -14.36 5.94 -1.60
C ASP A 96 -14.89 5.38 -0.27
N PHE A 97 -14.07 4.58 0.40
CA PHE A 97 -14.42 3.83 1.59
C PHE A 97 -13.37 3.99 2.68
N SER A 98 -13.79 3.98 3.93
CA SER A 98 -12.95 3.97 5.13
C SER A 98 -13.58 3.04 6.17
N GLU A 99 -12.82 2.62 7.18
CA GLU A 99 -13.32 1.77 8.29
C GLU A 99 -14.17 0.58 7.77
N PHE A 100 -13.56 -0.32 7.01
CA PHE A 100 -14.26 -1.43 6.37
C PHE A 100 -13.54 -2.76 6.46
N VAL A 101 -14.34 -3.82 6.42
CA VAL A 101 -13.91 -5.22 6.37
C VAL A 101 -14.28 -5.80 5.00
N LEU A 102 -13.37 -6.59 4.43
CA LEU A 102 -13.67 -7.47 3.30
C LEU A 102 -13.82 -8.91 3.78
N SER A 103 -14.86 -9.60 3.32
CA SER A 103 -15.13 -11.00 3.66
C SER A 103 -15.50 -11.83 2.43
N VAL A 104 -15.16 -13.12 2.44
CA VAL A 104 -15.57 -14.04 1.37
C VAL A 104 -17.03 -14.45 1.59
N CYS A 105 -17.89 -14.23 0.58
CA CYS A 105 -19.30 -14.59 0.67
C CYS A 105 -19.49 -16.10 0.90
N GLY A 106 -20.38 -16.46 1.83
CA GLY A 106 -20.67 -17.86 2.16
C GLY A 106 -19.63 -18.54 3.06
N GLU A 107 -18.58 -17.83 3.45
CA GLU A 107 -17.56 -18.31 4.39
C GLU A 107 -17.50 -17.40 5.62
N ASN A 108 -17.30 -17.98 6.81
CA ASN A 108 -17.01 -17.17 8.01
C ASN A 108 -15.54 -16.74 8.01
N LYS A 109 -15.13 -15.99 6.98
CA LYS A 109 -13.74 -15.62 6.73
C LYS A 109 -13.59 -14.16 6.32
N ILE A 110 -12.90 -13.42 7.18
CA ILE A 110 -12.40 -12.07 6.89
C ILE A 110 -11.15 -12.20 6.01
N ILE A 111 -11.09 -11.37 4.95
CA ILE A 111 -9.92 -11.21 4.10
C ILE A 111 -8.95 -10.25 4.76
N ASP A 112 -9.43 -9.04 5.08
CA ASP A 112 -8.68 -8.02 5.82
C ASP A 112 -9.60 -6.90 6.34
N PHE A 113 -9.01 -5.97 7.09
CA PHE A 113 -9.63 -4.74 7.63
C PHE A 113 -8.81 -3.51 7.25
N TRP A 114 -9.50 -2.40 6.96
CA TRP A 114 -8.95 -1.07 6.74
C TRP A 114 -9.58 -0.12 7.74
N ASP A 115 -8.76 0.65 8.45
CA ASP A 115 -9.23 1.51 9.54
C ASP A 115 -9.81 2.85 9.05
N ALA A 116 -10.27 3.67 10.00
CA ALA A 116 -10.88 4.97 9.71
C ALA A 116 -9.89 6.03 9.20
N THR A 117 -8.58 5.82 9.35
CA THR A 117 -7.53 6.72 8.84
C THR A 117 -7.21 6.47 7.37
N GLN A 118 -7.60 5.31 6.85
CA GLN A 118 -7.39 4.92 5.46
C GLN A 118 -8.60 5.24 4.60
N ASN A 119 -8.37 5.96 3.50
CA ASN A 119 -9.36 6.14 2.45
C ASN A 119 -8.98 5.26 1.25
N CYS A 120 -9.92 4.45 0.77
CA CYS A 120 -9.65 3.48 -0.29
C CYS A 120 -10.66 3.58 -1.42
N ASN A 121 -10.16 3.57 -2.66
CA ASN A 121 -10.96 3.25 -3.82
C ASN A 121 -10.98 1.75 -4.04
N LEU A 122 -12.16 1.19 -4.33
CA LEU A 122 -12.31 -0.22 -4.65
C LEU A 122 -12.82 -0.40 -6.07
N ARG A 123 -12.15 -1.26 -6.84
CA ARG A 123 -12.57 -1.59 -8.21
C ARG A 123 -12.31 -3.04 -8.55
N VAL A 124 -13.18 -3.61 -9.37
CA VAL A 124 -12.99 -4.95 -9.92
C VAL A 124 -12.44 -4.84 -11.34
N SER A 125 -11.43 -5.65 -11.65
CA SER A 125 -10.99 -5.86 -13.04
C SER A 125 -10.73 -7.35 -13.24
N LYS A 126 -11.51 -7.96 -14.16
CA LYS A 126 -11.57 -9.43 -14.31
C LYS A 126 -11.93 -10.08 -12.96
N ASP A 127 -11.25 -11.15 -12.56
CA ASP A 127 -11.44 -11.82 -11.27
C ASP A 127 -10.53 -11.29 -10.16
N THR A 128 -10.27 -9.98 -10.14
CA THR A 128 -9.44 -9.36 -9.11
C THR A 128 -10.11 -8.10 -8.59
N LEU A 129 -10.33 -8.06 -7.28
CA LEU A 129 -10.68 -6.87 -6.54
C LEU A 129 -9.38 -6.12 -6.19
N PHE A 130 -9.36 -4.84 -6.51
CA PHE A 130 -8.28 -3.91 -6.18
C PHE A 130 -8.78 -2.99 -5.08
N VAL A 131 -8.01 -2.90 -3.99
CA VAL A 131 -8.18 -1.89 -2.95
C VAL A 131 -7.02 -0.93 -3.08
N GLU A 132 -7.31 0.30 -3.47
CA GLU A 132 -6.33 1.35 -3.78
C GLU A 132 -6.36 2.40 -2.66
N GLU A 133 -5.35 2.37 -1.81
CA GLU A 133 -5.19 3.33 -0.72
C GLU A 133 -4.86 4.72 -1.27
N LEU A 134 -5.67 5.70 -0.88
CA LEU A 134 -5.61 7.07 -1.33
C LEU A 134 -4.90 7.93 -0.30
N ILE A 135 -3.95 8.74 -0.77
CA ILE A 135 -3.24 9.70 0.07
C ILE A 135 -3.11 11.04 -0.65
N ASN A 136 -3.28 12.13 0.09
CA ASN A 136 -3.09 13.46 -0.45
C ASN A 136 -1.61 13.87 -0.30
N LEU A 137 -0.91 14.04 -1.42
CA LEU A 137 0.52 14.37 -1.42
C LEU A 137 0.77 15.61 -2.28
N PRO A 138 1.83 16.40 -2.01
CA PRO A 138 2.13 17.62 -2.75
C PRO A 138 2.77 17.32 -4.11
N THR A 139 2.20 16.42 -4.91
CA THR A 139 2.78 15.90 -6.15
C THR A 139 2.31 16.62 -7.40
N LYS A 140 1.35 17.54 -7.34
CA LYS A 140 0.91 18.32 -8.49
C LYS A 140 1.96 19.38 -8.87
N GLU A 141 1.84 19.96 -10.06
CA GLU A 141 2.67 21.10 -10.47
C GLU A 141 2.72 22.20 -9.39
N ASN A 142 3.91 22.77 -9.22
CA ASN A 142 4.23 23.74 -8.16
C ASN A 142 4.11 23.18 -6.73
N ARG A 143 4.19 21.85 -6.57
CA ARG A 143 4.08 21.13 -5.28
C ARG A 143 2.74 21.35 -4.59
N ASN A 144 1.68 21.53 -5.39
CA ASN A 144 0.33 21.54 -4.88
C ASN A 144 -0.12 20.11 -4.55
N TYR A 145 -1.09 20.01 -3.65
CA TYR A 145 -1.65 18.74 -3.23
C TYR A 145 -2.59 18.15 -4.28
N GLU A 146 -2.51 16.83 -4.45
CA GLU A 146 -3.48 16.02 -5.17
C GLU A 146 -3.54 14.62 -4.56
N THR A 147 -4.68 13.95 -4.75
CA THR A 147 -4.87 12.57 -4.32
C THR A 147 -4.05 11.62 -5.20
N ASN A 148 -3.27 10.77 -4.56
CA ASN A 148 -2.44 9.74 -5.17
C ASN A 148 -2.87 8.37 -4.65
N ILE A 149 -2.66 7.34 -5.48
CA ILE A 149 -2.72 5.95 -5.02
C ILE A 149 -1.36 5.62 -4.40
N TRP A 150 -1.32 5.20 -3.14
CA TRP A 150 -0.09 4.81 -2.45
C TRP A 150 0.11 3.30 -2.48
N GLY A 151 -0.80 2.56 -1.85
CA GLY A 151 -0.82 1.11 -1.76
C GLY A 151 -1.91 0.50 -2.63
N ILE A 152 -1.67 -0.71 -3.13
CA ILE A 152 -2.64 -1.48 -3.92
C ILE A 152 -2.67 -2.91 -3.41
N ASP A 153 -3.78 -3.29 -2.79
CA ASP A 153 -4.06 -4.68 -2.48
C ASP A 153 -4.84 -5.34 -3.62
N LYS A 154 -4.26 -6.42 -4.17
CA LYS A 154 -4.89 -7.28 -5.16
C LYS A 154 -5.45 -8.51 -4.47
N ILE A 155 -6.76 -8.70 -4.57
CA ILE A 155 -7.48 -9.80 -3.94
C ILE A 155 -8.15 -10.63 -5.04
N TYR A 156 -7.81 -11.92 -5.11
CA TYR A 156 -8.30 -12.85 -6.13
C TYR A 156 -8.33 -14.29 -5.58
N PHE A 157 -8.87 -15.23 -6.35
CA PHE A 157 -8.99 -16.63 -5.92
C PHE A 157 -8.14 -17.57 -6.79
N VAL A 158 -7.47 -18.53 -6.15
CA VAL A 158 -6.76 -19.63 -6.81
C VAL A 158 -7.19 -20.94 -6.16
N LYS A 159 -7.84 -21.84 -6.92
CA LYS A 159 -8.37 -23.12 -6.42
C LYS A 159 -9.17 -22.93 -5.13
N ASP A 160 -10.16 -22.03 -5.18
CA ASP A 160 -11.02 -21.62 -4.06
C ASP A 160 -10.34 -20.93 -2.87
N LYS A 161 -9.02 -20.73 -2.89
CA LYS A 161 -8.31 -19.98 -1.85
C LYS A 161 -8.19 -18.51 -2.23
N VAL A 162 -8.65 -17.63 -1.34
CA VAL A 162 -8.39 -16.19 -1.46
C VAL A 162 -6.90 -15.91 -1.28
N ILE A 163 -6.35 -15.12 -2.21
CA ILE A 163 -4.99 -14.63 -2.23
C ILE A 163 -5.05 -13.11 -2.18
N LYS A 164 -4.32 -12.52 -1.22
CA LYS A 164 -4.09 -11.08 -1.12
C LYS A 164 -2.61 -10.80 -1.44
N LYS A 165 -2.36 -9.85 -2.33
CA LYS A 165 -1.01 -9.35 -2.63
C LYS A 165 -0.98 -7.83 -2.52
N HIS A 166 -0.14 -7.32 -1.63
CA HIS A 166 0.10 -5.89 -1.48
C HIS A 166 1.20 -5.43 -2.44
N LEU A 167 0.97 -4.29 -3.10
CA LEU A 167 1.91 -3.65 -4.01
C LEU A 167 1.98 -2.16 -3.69
N LEU A 168 3.19 -1.61 -3.78
CA LEU A 168 3.38 -0.17 -3.67
C LEU A 168 3.28 0.48 -5.05
N ASN A 169 2.55 1.58 -5.17
CA ASN A 169 2.50 2.34 -6.41
C ASN A 169 3.79 3.15 -6.61
N LYS A 170 4.68 2.65 -7.46
CA LYS A 170 5.93 3.35 -7.82
C LYS A 170 5.75 4.49 -8.82
N ASN A 171 4.54 4.69 -9.34
CA ASN A 171 4.23 5.68 -10.37
C ASN A 171 3.74 7.02 -9.78
N ILE A 172 4.25 7.39 -8.61
CA ILE A 172 4.00 8.70 -8.01
C ILE A 172 4.91 9.74 -8.68
N ARG A 173 4.37 10.91 -9.03
CA ARG A 173 5.15 11.98 -9.67
C ARG A 173 6.31 12.39 -8.75
N LYS A 174 7.52 12.30 -9.30
CA LYS A 174 8.74 12.81 -8.68
C LYS A 174 8.87 14.32 -8.92
N TYR A 175 9.51 15.00 -7.99
CA TYR A 175 9.87 16.41 -8.14
C TYR A 175 10.97 16.61 -9.17
N SER A 176 10.87 17.73 -9.88
CA SER A 176 11.97 18.28 -10.67
C SER A 176 13.06 18.85 -9.76
N GLU A 177 14.27 19.02 -10.29
CA GLU A 177 15.38 19.68 -9.57
C GLU A 177 15.03 21.08 -9.05
N LYS A 178 14.19 21.83 -9.79
CA LYS A 178 13.70 23.14 -9.36
C LYS A 178 12.79 23.04 -8.14
N GLU A 179 11.87 22.07 -8.13
CA GLU A 179 10.98 21.84 -6.99
C GLU A 179 11.76 21.37 -5.77
N ILE A 180 12.74 20.48 -5.96
CA ILE A 180 13.63 19.99 -4.90
C ILE A 180 14.43 21.15 -4.31
N SER A 181 15.13 21.91 -5.14
CA SER A 181 15.97 23.04 -4.69
C SER A 181 15.18 24.03 -3.85
N LYS A 182 13.97 24.39 -4.31
CA LYS A 182 13.10 25.30 -3.57
C LYS A 182 12.57 24.68 -2.27
N THR A 183 12.32 23.37 -2.21
CA THR A 183 11.96 22.69 -0.95
C THR A 183 13.11 22.70 0.07
N LEU A 184 14.35 22.50 -0.39
CA LEU A 184 15.53 22.59 0.48
C LEU A 184 15.72 24.01 1.03
N GLU A 185 15.60 25.03 0.17
CA GLU A 185 15.65 26.44 0.55
C GLU A 185 14.55 26.81 1.57
N GLU A 186 13.32 26.32 1.37
CA GLU A 186 12.21 26.49 2.32
C GLU A 186 12.54 25.89 3.69
N TYR A 187 13.17 24.71 3.74
CA TYR A 187 13.57 24.08 4.99
C TYR A 187 14.72 24.80 5.70
N GLU A 188 15.73 25.25 4.96
CA GLU A 188 16.88 25.96 5.52
C GLU A 188 16.48 27.30 6.12
N ASN A 189 15.56 28.03 5.45
CA ASN A 189 15.07 29.33 5.89
C ASN A 189 13.89 29.26 6.88
N ALA A 190 13.30 28.08 7.10
CA ALA A 190 12.19 27.93 8.01
C ALA A 190 12.61 28.22 9.46
N ASN A 191 11.85 29.12 10.12
CA ASN A 191 11.94 29.32 11.56
C ASN A 191 11.61 28.02 12.33
N GLN A 192 11.93 28.00 13.63
CA GLN A 192 11.78 26.82 14.51
C GLN A 192 10.36 26.61 15.05
N LYS A 193 9.40 27.50 14.75
CA LYS A 193 8.03 27.36 15.29
C LYS A 193 7.27 26.33 14.45
N LEU A 194 6.81 25.26 15.09
CA LEU A 194 5.97 24.25 14.45
C LEU A 194 4.56 24.80 14.19
N ASN A 195 4.04 24.54 12.99
CA ASN A 195 2.69 24.88 12.54
C ASN A 195 2.32 23.99 11.32
N ASN A 196 1.09 24.13 10.81
CA ASN A 196 0.64 23.38 9.63
C ASN A 196 1.53 23.59 8.39
N GLU A 197 2.08 24.79 8.20
CA GLU A 197 3.00 25.06 7.07
C GLU A 197 4.29 24.23 7.17
N LYS A 198 4.74 23.90 8.40
CA LYS A 198 5.89 23.00 8.60
C LYS A 198 5.53 21.56 8.27
N MET A 199 4.29 21.14 8.53
CA MET A 199 3.83 19.82 8.09
C MET A 199 3.72 19.74 6.56
N GLU A 200 3.29 20.81 5.89
CA GLU A 200 3.38 20.86 4.43
C GLU A 200 4.82 20.73 3.94
N LEU A 201 5.78 21.35 4.65
CA LEU A 201 7.19 21.24 4.33
C LEU A 201 7.72 19.81 4.52
N VAL A 202 7.32 19.08 5.57
CA VAL A 202 7.75 17.69 5.75
C VAL A 202 7.18 16.77 4.67
N ASN A 203 5.94 17.00 4.24
CA ASN A 203 5.34 16.33 3.08
C ASN A 203 6.13 16.61 1.78
N ARG A 204 6.57 17.84 1.55
CA ARG A 204 7.42 18.19 0.38
C ARG A 204 8.80 17.53 0.47
N LEU A 205 9.40 17.48 1.66
CA LEU A 205 10.67 16.77 1.89
C LEU A 205 10.53 15.27 1.64
N PHE A 206 9.41 14.67 2.03
CA PHE A 206 9.07 13.29 1.71
C PHE A 206 9.04 13.06 0.19
N ILE A 207 8.34 13.89 -0.58
CA ILE A 207 8.29 13.76 -2.05
C ILE A 207 9.67 13.99 -2.70
N ALA A 208 10.44 14.96 -2.21
CA ALA A 208 11.81 15.17 -2.67
C ALA A 208 12.73 13.97 -2.33
N SER A 209 12.45 13.25 -1.24
CA SER A 209 13.19 12.05 -0.84
C SER A 209 12.91 10.82 -1.72
N ILE A 210 11.64 10.59 -2.08
CA ILE A 210 11.26 9.54 -3.05
C ILE A 210 11.74 9.89 -4.47
N SER A 211 11.99 11.17 -4.73
CA SER A 211 12.66 11.68 -5.93
C SER A 211 14.19 11.48 -5.91
N GLU A 212 14.69 10.70 -4.95
CA GLU A 212 16.09 10.25 -4.84
C GLU A 212 17.10 11.35 -4.48
N ASN A 213 16.64 12.51 -3.98
CA ASN A 213 17.53 13.54 -3.46
C ASN A 213 18.00 13.22 -2.03
N LYS A 214 19.32 13.05 -1.87
CA LYS A 214 19.93 12.68 -0.59
C LYS A 214 19.84 13.78 0.49
N ASN A 215 19.92 15.05 0.10
CA ASN A 215 19.82 16.16 1.05
C ASN A 215 18.39 16.30 1.57
N ALA A 216 17.40 16.18 0.69
CA ALA A 216 15.99 16.19 1.09
C ALA A 216 15.69 15.07 2.08
N ARG A 217 16.23 13.88 1.83
CA ARG A 217 16.11 12.73 2.75
C ARG A 217 16.74 13.00 4.10
N LYS A 218 17.94 13.57 4.12
CA LYS A 218 18.61 13.97 5.35
C LYS A 218 17.73 14.95 6.13
N TYR A 219 17.24 16.01 5.49
CA TYR A 219 16.38 17.02 6.11
C TYR A 219 15.03 16.44 6.58
N PHE A 220 14.45 15.47 5.86
CA PHE A 220 13.27 14.75 6.31
C PHE A 220 13.52 14.01 7.63
N TYR A 221 14.63 13.29 7.77
CA TYR A 221 14.96 12.58 9.01
C TYR A 221 15.42 13.51 10.14
N GLU A 222 16.01 14.66 9.83
CA GLU A 222 16.39 15.69 10.81
C GLU A 222 15.20 16.56 11.24
N PHE A 223 14.04 16.45 10.59
CA PHE A 223 12.87 17.28 10.85
C PHE A 223 12.41 17.20 12.31
N ASN A 224 12.31 16.00 12.87
CA ASN A 224 11.92 15.79 14.28
C ASN A 224 12.96 16.27 15.31
N GLY A 225 14.20 16.51 14.88
CA GLY A 225 15.23 17.11 15.72
C GLY A 225 15.21 18.64 15.66
N LYS A 226 14.77 19.20 14.52
CA LYS A 226 14.60 20.65 14.33
C LYS A 226 13.30 21.18 14.93
N TYR A 227 12.26 20.36 14.97
CA TYR A 227 10.93 20.69 15.47
C TYR A 227 10.50 19.68 16.53
N GLU A 228 10.06 20.16 17.69
CA GLU A 228 9.43 19.31 18.72
C GLU A 228 8.05 18.90 18.23
N LEU A 229 7.91 17.64 17.81
CA LEU A 229 6.65 17.09 17.28
C LEU A 229 5.84 16.46 18.42
N ASP A 230 4.57 16.84 18.53
CA ASP A 230 3.62 16.24 19.46
C ASP A 230 2.26 15.98 18.80
N GLY A 231 1.44 15.15 19.46
CA GLY A 231 0.10 14.78 19.03
C GLY A 231 0.03 14.38 17.54
N ALA A 232 -0.93 14.99 16.83
CA ALA A 232 -1.19 14.71 15.42
C ALA A 232 0.03 14.96 14.50
N PHE A 233 0.91 15.92 14.83
CA PHE A 233 2.10 16.20 14.01
C PHE A 233 3.15 15.09 14.14
N ALA A 234 3.29 14.50 15.32
CA ALA A 234 4.17 13.36 15.53
C ALA A 234 3.65 12.12 14.80
N GLU A 235 2.32 11.90 14.83
CA GLU A 235 1.66 10.80 14.11
C GLU A 235 1.87 10.91 12.59
N GLU A 236 1.52 12.06 11.99
CA GLU A 236 1.69 12.28 10.55
C GLU A 236 3.16 12.12 10.10
N TYR A 237 4.12 12.62 10.90
CA TYR A 237 5.54 12.41 10.61
C TYR A 237 5.94 10.94 10.63
N ASN A 238 5.47 10.18 11.62
CA ASN A 238 5.77 8.75 11.74
C ASN A 238 5.14 7.93 10.61
N ASP A 239 3.96 8.32 10.12
CA ASP A 239 3.33 7.72 8.95
C ASP A 239 4.17 7.95 7.70
N LEU A 240 4.54 9.21 7.42
CA LEU A 240 5.42 9.55 6.29
C LEU A 240 6.78 8.84 6.36
N LYS A 241 7.32 8.68 7.58
CA LYS A 241 8.57 7.97 7.79
C LYS A 241 8.43 6.49 7.44
N SER A 242 7.37 5.84 7.94
CA SER A 242 7.08 4.44 7.64
C SER A 242 6.83 4.22 6.15
N MET A 243 6.14 5.15 5.50
CA MET A 243 5.95 5.17 4.05
C MET A 243 7.28 5.26 3.30
N LEU A 244 8.20 6.13 3.74
CA LEU A 244 9.51 6.29 3.10
C LEU A 244 10.36 5.02 3.26
N GLU A 245 10.38 4.43 4.44
CA GLU A 245 11.09 3.16 4.72
C GLU A 245 10.54 2.02 3.84
N LEU A 246 9.21 1.91 3.73
CA LEU A 246 8.57 0.94 2.84
C LEU A 246 8.97 1.18 1.38
N TRP A 247 8.96 2.44 0.93
CA TRP A 247 9.39 2.82 -0.42
C TRP A 247 10.82 2.38 -0.71
N GLU A 248 11.72 2.49 0.25
CA GLU A 248 13.13 2.13 0.09
C GLU A 248 13.38 0.62 0.16
N SER A 249 12.60 -0.12 0.94
CA SER A 249 12.73 -1.58 1.09
C SER A 249 12.38 -2.37 -0.18
N LYS A 250 11.64 -1.75 -1.11
CA LYS A 250 11.15 -2.34 -2.36
C LYS A 250 11.91 -1.83 -3.59
N LYS A 251 13.19 -1.51 -3.44
CA LYS A 251 14.10 -1.11 -4.51
C LYS A 251 14.81 -2.30 -5.15
#